data_AF-C7CEN1-F1
#
_entry.id   AF-C7CEN1-F1
#
_cell.length_a   1.000
_cell.length_b   1.000
_cell.length_c   1.000
_cell.angle_alpha   90.00
_cell.angle_beta   90.00
_cell.angle_gamma   90.00
#
_symmetry.space_group_name_H-M   'P 1'
#
loop_
_entity.id
_entity.type
_entity.pdbx_description
1 polymer ?
#
loop_
_entity_poly.entity_id
_entity_poly.type
_entity_poly.pdbx_seq_one_letter_code
_entity_poly.pdbx_strand_id
1 'polypeptide(L)'
;MSTSQVRRDADQALIPADRHNLDWQAFEAWRAEGNEPAAPQAAKPAVPATISDRQFAQALALAGTITEAEALAWAARGELPQAMEDALDQIPDTDGQRFGARMMLAAATTYERRHPLSEQLGALLGYDTAALDALWTRAAAL
;
A
#
# COMPACT_ATOMS: atom_id res chain seq x y z
N MET A 1 26.45 -17.21 -3.22
CA MET A 1 27.52 -16.26 -3.60
C MET A 1 26.86 -14.91 -3.76
N SER A 2 27.11 -13.92 -2.89
CA SER A 2 26.54 -12.58 -3.07
C SER A 2 27.29 -11.86 -4.16
N THR A 3 26.68 -11.72 -5.34
CA THR A 3 27.17 -10.82 -6.38
C THR A 3 27.02 -9.41 -5.84
N SER A 4 28.13 -8.77 -5.46
CA SER A 4 28.11 -7.36 -5.08
C SER A 4 27.78 -6.54 -6.33
N GLN A 5 26.85 -5.59 -6.21
CA GLN A 5 26.43 -4.72 -7.30
C GLN A 5 26.19 -3.33 -6.73
N VAL A 6 26.42 -2.30 -7.54
CA VAL A 6 26.24 -0.90 -7.15
C VAL A 6 25.19 -0.28 -8.06
N ARG A 7 24.34 0.58 -7.51
CA ARG A 7 23.33 1.30 -8.30
C ARG A 7 23.86 2.69 -8.63
N ARG A 8 23.86 3.07 -9.91
CA ARG A 8 24.22 4.43 -10.33
C ARG A 8 23.05 5.37 -10.09
N ASP A 9 23.29 6.50 -9.42
CA ASP A 9 22.21 7.41 -9.04
C ASP A 9 21.54 8.10 -10.23
N ALA A 10 22.31 8.40 -11.30
CA ALA A 10 21.82 9.14 -12.47
C ALA A 10 20.65 8.45 -13.21
N ASP A 11 20.67 7.12 -13.30
CA ASP A 11 19.72 6.33 -14.10
C ASP A 11 19.23 5.07 -13.40
N GLN A 12 19.61 4.86 -12.14
CA GLN A 12 19.27 3.68 -11.34
C GLN A 12 19.77 2.36 -11.94
N ALA A 13 20.72 2.40 -12.89
CA ALA A 13 21.29 1.21 -13.49
C ALA A 13 22.05 0.39 -12.43
N LEU A 14 21.82 -0.92 -12.43
CA LEU A 14 22.59 -1.86 -11.61
C LEU A 14 23.90 -2.18 -12.34
N ILE A 15 25.01 -1.82 -11.71
CA ILE A 15 26.37 -2.06 -12.18
C ILE A 15 26.86 -3.35 -11.52
N PRO A 16 27.05 -4.44 -12.28
CA PRO A 16 27.67 -5.65 -11.76
C PRO A 16 29.12 -5.39 -11.36
N ALA A 17 29.59 -6.05 -10.29
CA ALA A 17 31.01 -6.05 -9.92
C ALA A 17 31.86 -6.89 -10.88
N ASP A 18 31.97 -6.45 -12.13
CA ASP A 18 32.80 -7.06 -13.17
C ASP A 18 33.87 -6.08 -13.63
N ARG A 19 35.14 -6.47 -13.49
CA ARG A 19 36.30 -5.68 -13.92
C ARG A 19 36.30 -5.32 -15.40
N HIS A 20 35.58 -6.04 -16.25
CA HIS A 20 35.49 -5.72 -17.68
C HIS A 20 34.33 -4.77 -18.01
N ASN A 21 33.46 -4.47 -17.04
CA ASN A 21 32.41 -3.48 -17.20
C ASN A 21 32.99 -2.06 -17.03
N LEU A 22 32.79 -1.21 -18.03
CA LEU A 22 33.27 0.17 -18.02
C LEU A 22 32.69 0.98 -16.85
N ASP A 23 31.42 0.75 -16.50
CA ASP A 23 30.76 1.43 -15.37
C ASP A 23 31.36 0.99 -14.03
N TRP A 24 31.82 -0.27 -13.94
CA TRP A 24 32.51 -0.77 -12.75
C TRP A 24 33.91 -0.18 -12.61
N GLN A 25 34.66 -0.10 -13.71
CA GLN A 25 35.98 0.55 -13.72
C GLN A 25 35.88 2.05 -13.34
N ALA A 26 34.85 2.75 -13.85
CA ALA A 26 34.58 4.13 -13.48
C ALA A 26 34.24 4.27 -11.99
N PHE A 27 33.43 3.35 -11.45
CA PHE A 27 33.13 3.30 -10.01
C PHE A 27 34.37 3.05 -9.16
N GLU A 28 35.26 2.14 -9.57
CA GLU A 28 36.52 1.87 -8.86
C GLU A 28 37.46 3.09 -8.89
N ALA A 29 37.58 3.78 -10.02
CA ALA A 29 38.38 5.01 -10.12
C ALA A 29 37.82 6.12 -9.22
N TRP A 30 36.51 6.32 -9.23
CA TRP A 30 35.83 7.27 -8.34
C TRP A 30 36.05 6.94 -6.86
N ARG A 31 36.06 5.66 -6.48
CA ARG A 31 36.41 5.25 -5.11
C ARG A 31 37.89 5.47 -4.77
N ALA A 32 38.79 5.28 -5.73
CA ALA A 32 40.23 5.52 -5.54
C ALA A 32 40.56 7.00 -5.28
N GLU A 33 39.71 7.92 -5.75
CA GLU A 33 39.77 9.35 -5.42
C GLU A 33 39.30 9.66 -3.98
N GLY A 34 38.90 8.65 -3.20
CA GLY A 34 38.47 8.79 -1.82
C GLY A 34 36.96 8.98 -1.62
N ASN A 35 36.17 8.83 -2.68
CA ASN A 35 34.71 8.89 -2.58
C ASN A 35 34.12 7.56 -2.08
N GLU A 36 33.00 7.64 -1.36
CA GLU A 36 32.27 6.47 -0.85
C GLU A 36 30.84 6.44 -1.40
N PRO A 37 30.36 5.27 -1.88
CA PRO A 37 28.97 5.16 -2.30
C PRO A 37 28.05 5.46 -1.13
N ALA A 38 26.91 6.10 -1.42
CA ALA A 38 25.87 6.25 -0.43
C ALA A 38 25.48 4.89 0.16
N ALA A 39 25.19 4.86 1.46
CA ALA A 39 24.75 3.64 2.12
C ALA A 39 23.53 3.05 1.39
N PRO A 40 23.39 1.71 1.33
CA PRO A 40 22.22 1.08 0.75
C PRO A 40 20.96 1.69 1.33
N GLN A 41 20.11 2.23 0.45
CA GLN A 41 18.85 2.80 0.88
C GLN A 41 18.00 1.68 1.46
N ALA A 42 17.52 1.84 2.69
CA ALA A 42 16.64 0.85 3.31
C ALA A 42 15.45 0.59 2.38
N ALA A 43 15.14 -0.68 2.13
CA ALA A 43 13.94 -1.03 1.39
C ALA A 43 12.73 -0.39 2.10
N LYS A 44 11.86 0.27 1.34
CA LYS A 44 10.59 0.74 1.91
C LYS A 44 9.87 -0.48 2.50
N PRO A 45 9.29 -0.38 3.71
CA PRO A 45 8.51 -1.47 4.26
C PRO A 45 7.42 -1.84 3.26
N ALA A 46 7.26 -3.15 3.01
CA ALA A 46 6.21 -3.62 2.14
C ALA A 46 4.85 -3.29 2.77
N VAL A 47 3.94 -2.72 1.97
CA VAL A 47 2.56 -2.51 2.39
C VAL A 47 1.95 -3.88 2.69
N PRO A 48 1.33 -4.09 3.87
CA PRO A 48 0.72 -5.35 4.21
C PRO A 48 -0.29 -5.78 3.14
N ALA A 49 -0.24 -7.05 2.70
CA ALA A 49 -1.12 -7.54 1.65
C ALA A 49 -2.58 -7.62 2.13
N THR A 50 -2.77 -7.93 3.42
CA THR A 50 -4.07 -8.10 4.05
C THR A 50 -4.13 -7.40 5.40
N ILE A 51 -5.35 -7.00 5.79
CA ILE A 51 -5.71 -6.53 7.13
C ILE A 51 -7.05 -7.14 7.53
N SER A 52 -7.31 -7.28 8.82
CA SER A 52 -8.63 -7.74 9.29
C SER A 52 -9.69 -6.65 9.16
N ASP A 53 -10.95 -7.06 9.25
CA ASP A 53 -12.11 -6.18 9.34
C ASP A 53 -12.01 -5.15 10.47
N ARG A 54 -11.64 -5.62 11.67
CA ARG A 54 -11.43 -4.76 12.83
C ARG A 54 -10.32 -3.74 12.58
N GLN A 55 -9.21 -4.18 12.00
CA GLN A 55 -8.08 -3.30 11.67
C GLN A 55 -8.49 -2.24 10.65
N PHE A 56 -9.25 -2.62 9.62
CA PHE A 56 -9.71 -1.69 8.60
C PHE A 56 -10.69 -0.65 9.16
N ALA A 57 -11.73 -1.09 9.86
CA ALA A 57 -12.72 -0.20 10.47
C ALA A 57 -12.06 0.75 11.50
N GLN A 58 -11.17 0.24 12.36
CA GLN A 58 -10.46 1.08 13.33
C GLN A 58 -9.54 2.10 12.65
N ALA A 59 -8.82 1.72 11.60
CA ALA A 59 -7.96 2.64 10.87
C ALA A 59 -8.75 3.77 10.20
N LEU A 60 -9.91 3.47 9.61
CA LEU A 60 -10.80 4.48 9.02
C LEU A 60 -11.35 5.45 10.05
N ALA A 61 -11.70 4.97 11.26
CA ALA A 61 -12.11 5.84 12.35
C ALA A 61 -10.99 6.77 12.82
N LEU A 62 -9.78 6.23 13.01
CA LEU A 62 -8.60 7.02 13.38
C LEU A 62 -8.19 8.03 12.29
N ALA A 63 -8.52 7.75 11.02
CA ALA A 63 -8.33 8.67 9.91
C ALA A 63 -9.46 9.71 9.77
N GLY A 64 -10.54 9.59 10.57
CA GLY A 64 -11.69 10.50 10.53
C GLY A 64 -12.62 10.27 9.33
N THR A 65 -12.47 9.16 8.59
CA THR A 65 -13.37 8.82 7.47
C THR A 65 -14.72 8.35 7.96
N ILE A 66 -14.75 7.68 9.11
CA ILE A 66 -15.97 7.23 9.80
C ILE A 66 -15.86 7.57 11.28
N THR A 67 -16.98 7.54 12.01
CA THR A 67 -16.96 7.70 13.46
C THR A 67 -16.52 6.42 14.17
N GLU A 68 -16.06 6.53 15.42
CA GLU A 68 -15.73 5.36 16.25
C GLU A 68 -16.95 4.44 16.47
N ALA A 69 -18.14 5.03 16.59
CA ALA A 69 -19.39 4.28 16.76
C ALA A 69 -19.72 3.45 15.51
N GLU A 70 -19.54 4.02 14.32
CA GLU A 70 -19.70 3.30 13.06
C GLU A 70 -18.66 2.20 12.89
N ALA A 71 -17.39 2.46 13.24
CA ALA A 71 -16.35 1.43 13.19
C ALA A 71 -16.66 0.23 14.10
N LEU A 72 -17.16 0.49 15.32
CA LEU A 72 -17.58 -0.56 16.23
C LEU A 72 -18.80 -1.33 15.71
N ALA A 73 -19.80 -0.64 15.16
CA ALA A 73 -20.99 -1.27 14.57
C ALA A 73 -20.61 -2.17 13.39
N TRP A 74 -19.72 -1.68 12.52
CA TRP A 74 -19.24 -2.44 11.37
C TRP A 74 -18.45 -3.68 11.79
N ALA A 75 -17.43 -3.52 12.63
CA ALA A 75 -16.61 -4.65 13.07
C ALA A 75 -17.38 -5.67 13.92
N ALA A 76 -18.41 -5.25 14.65
CA ALA A 76 -19.19 -6.16 15.51
C ALA A 76 -20.34 -6.86 14.78
N ARG A 77 -20.98 -6.19 13.81
CA ARG A 77 -22.27 -6.63 13.23
C ARG A 77 -22.32 -6.61 11.70
N GLY A 78 -21.28 -6.13 11.03
CA GLY A 78 -21.31 -5.92 9.58
C GLY A 78 -22.16 -4.72 9.15
N GLU A 79 -22.51 -3.82 10.07
CA GLU A 79 -23.28 -2.61 9.76
C GLU A 79 -22.38 -1.59 9.07
N LEU A 80 -22.61 -1.37 7.77
CA LEU A 80 -21.77 -0.48 6.99
C LEU A 80 -21.94 0.99 7.43
N PRO A 81 -20.82 1.72 7.62
CA PRO A 81 -20.86 3.16 7.86
C PRO A 81 -21.51 3.92 6.70
N GLN A 82 -22.10 5.08 6.97
CA GLN A 82 -22.76 5.88 5.93
C GLN A 82 -21.78 6.27 4.82
N ALA A 83 -20.53 6.57 5.16
CA ALA A 83 -19.50 6.87 4.17
C ALA A 83 -19.24 5.72 3.18
N MET A 84 -19.40 4.46 3.62
CA MET A 84 -19.26 3.30 2.72
C MET A 84 -20.49 3.17 1.82
N GLU A 85 -21.68 3.37 2.36
CA GLU A 85 -22.93 3.37 1.58
C GLU A 85 -22.90 4.46 0.51
N ASP A 86 -22.49 5.68 0.86
CA ASP A 86 -22.36 6.82 -0.05
C ASP A 86 -21.32 6.54 -1.16
N ALA A 87 -20.22 5.85 -0.83
CA ALA A 87 -19.23 5.42 -1.81
C ALA A 87 -19.80 4.34 -2.74
N LEU A 88 -20.49 3.34 -2.20
CA LEU A 88 -21.10 2.26 -2.97
C LEU A 88 -22.19 2.77 -3.93
N ASP A 89 -22.92 3.82 -3.57
CA ASP A 89 -23.93 4.43 -4.42
C ASP A 89 -23.35 5.09 -5.68
N GLN A 90 -22.06 5.43 -5.67
CA GLN A 90 -21.32 5.90 -6.85
C GLN A 90 -20.92 4.77 -7.80
N ILE A 91 -20.94 3.51 -7.35
CA ILE A 91 -20.70 2.36 -8.21
C ILE A 91 -21.94 2.14 -9.10
N PRO A 92 -21.78 2.01 -10.44
CA PRO A 92 -22.88 1.67 -11.33
C PRO A 92 -23.55 0.36 -10.91
N ASP A 93 -24.88 0.35 -10.82
CA ASP A 93 -25.65 -0.86 -10.46
C ASP A 93 -25.88 -1.78 -11.67
N THR A 94 -24.84 -1.96 -12.48
CA THR A 94 -24.86 -2.88 -13.63
C THR A 94 -24.44 -4.27 -13.15
N ASP A 95 -25.20 -5.29 -13.53
CA ASP A 95 -24.90 -6.70 -13.23
C ASP A 95 -24.72 -7.01 -11.73
N GLY A 96 -25.36 -6.23 -10.85
CA GLY A 96 -25.32 -6.45 -9.39
C GLY A 96 -23.97 -6.10 -8.73
N GLN A 97 -23.11 -5.34 -9.40
CA GLN A 97 -21.79 -4.94 -8.86
C GLN A 97 -21.90 -4.22 -7.51
N ARG A 98 -22.86 -3.29 -7.36
CA ARG A 98 -23.07 -2.57 -6.10
C ARG A 98 -23.47 -3.52 -4.97
N PHE A 99 -24.39 -4.44 -5.23
CA PHE A 99 -24.82 -5.43 -4.25
C PHE A 99 -23.66 -6.37 -3.85
N GLY A 100 -22.87 -6.84 -4.83
CA GLY A 100 -21.69 -7.67 -4.57
C GLY A 100 -20.64 -6.95 -3.72
N ALA A 101 -20.37 -5.67 -4.02
CA ALA A 101 -19.46 -4.83 -3.25
C ALA A 101 -19.96 -4.62 -1.80
N ARG A 102 -21.25 -4.31 -1.64
CA ARG A 102 -21.88 -4.18 -0.31
C ARG A 102 -21.77 -5.47 0.50
N MET A 103 -22.10 -6.61 -0.10
CA MET A 103 -21.99 -7.93 0.55
C MET A 103 -20.56 -8.25 0.96
N MET A 104 -19.58 -7.94 0.10
CA MET A 104 -18.17 -8.14 0.42
C MET A 104 -17.76 -7.28 1.62
N LEU A 105 -18.09 -5.99 1.63
CA LEU A 105 -17.73 -5.08 2.74
C LEU A 105 -18.45 -5.42 4.05
N ALA A 106 -19.70 -5.85 3.99
CA ALA A 106 -20.46 -6.19 5.20
C ALA A 106 -20.02 -7.53 5.83
N ALA A 107 -19.57 -8.49 5.01
CA ALA A 107 -19.26 -9.85 5.46
C ALA A 107 -17.77 -10.22 5.46
N ALA A 108 -16.89 -9.38 4.91
CA ALA A 108 -15.46 -9.65 4.90
C ALA A 108 -14.88 -9.62 6.31
N THR A 109 -14.14 -10.67 6.65
CA THR A 109 -13.29 -10.72 7.86
C THR A 109 -11.85 -10.30 7.56
N THR A 110 -11.49 -10.22 6.28
CA THR A 110 -10.15 -9.85 5.81
C THR A 110 -10.29 -9.04 4.53
N TYR A 111 -9.48 -7.99 4.42
CA TYR A 111 -9.39 -7.10 3.26
C TYR A 111 -8.02 -7.23 2.61
N GLU A 112 -8.02 -7.34 1.29
CA GLU A 112 -6.82 -7.41 0.48
C GLU A 112 -6.50 -6.05 -0.15
N ARG A 113 -5.27 -5.56 0.03
CA ARG A 113 -4.83 -4.26 -0.51
C ARG A 113 -4.91 -4.20 -2.03
N ARG A 114 -4.59 -5.32 -2.69
CA ARG A 114 -4.55 -5.43 -4.16
C ARG A 114 -5.88 -5.87 -4.77
N HIS A 115 -6.93 -6.00 -3.96
CA HIS A 115 -8.25 -6.31 -4.48
C HIS A 115 -8.82 -5.08 -5.23
N PRO A 116 -9.42 -5.25 -6.43
CA PRO A 116 -9.95 -4.13 -7.21
C PRO A 116 -10.95 -3.26 -6.44
N LEU A 117 -11.81 -3.87 -5.62
CA LEU A 117 -12.76 -3.12 -4.80
C LEU A 117 -12.08 -2.24 -3.75
N SER A 118 -10.94 -2.66 -3.17
CA SER A 118 -10.23 -1.86 -2.17
C SER A 118 -9.62 -0.59 -2.79
N GLU A 119 -9.12 -0.71 -4.02
CA GLU A 119 -8.61 0.43 -4.78
C GLU A 119 -9.75 1.38 -5.20
N GLN A 120 -10.84 0.81 -5.74
CA GLN A 120 -12.02 1.59 -6.13
C GLN A 120 -12.64 2.33 -4.94
N LEU A 121 -12.82 1.64 -3.80
CA LEU A 121 -13.38 2.23 -2.59
C LEU A 121 -12.47 3.32 -2.02
N GLY A 122 -11.15 3.09 -2.00
CA GLY A 122 -10.18 4.10 -1.59
C GLY A 122 -10.33 5.38 -2.41
N ALA A 123 -10.38 5.26 -3.74
CA ALA A 123 -10.57 6.41 -4.63
C ALA A 123 -11.90 7.15 -4.37
N LEU A 124 -13.00 6.42 -4.17
CA LEU A 124 -14.32 6.99 -3.87
C LEU A 124 -14.37 7.70 -2.51
N LEU A 125 -13.57 7.25 -1.55
CA LEU A 125 -13.39 7.88 -0.24
C LEU A 125 -12.34 9.01 -0.25
N GLY A 126 -11.76 9.32 -1.41
CA GLY A 126 -10.77 10.39 -1.57
C GLY A 126 -9.32 10.01 -1.21
N TYR A 127 -9.02 8.72 -1.07
CA TYR A 127 -7.65 8.22 -0.89
C TYR A 127 -6.99 8.03 -2.26
N ASP A 128 -5.83 8.67 -2.45
CA ASP A 128 -4.90 8.25 -3.51
C ASP A 128 -4.17 6.95 -3.12
N THR A 129 -3.41 6.38 -4.05
CA THR A 129 -2.70 5.11 -3.83
C THR A 129 -1.75 5.17 -2.62
N ALA A 130 -1.06 6.29 -2.41
CA ALA A 130 -0.09 6.44 -1.33
C ALA A 130 -0.79 6.61 0.03
N ALA A 131 -1.88 7.36 0.08
CA ALA A 131 -2.71 7.52 1.25
C ALA A 131 -3.36 6.19 1.65
N LEU A 132 -3.83 5.41 0.67
CA LEU A 132 -4.39 4.07 0.93
C LEU A 132 -3.31 3.08 1.42
N ASP A 133 -2.10 3.14 0.89
CA ASP A 133 -0.95 2.34 1.37
C ASP A 133 -0.55 2.72 2.81
N ALA A 134 -0.58 4.01 3.13
CA ALA A 134 -0.34 4.51 4.48
C ALA A 134 -1.44 4.07 5.45
N LEU A 135 -2.71 4.11 5.03
CA LEU A 135 -3.85 3.58 5.79
C LEU A 135 -3.64 2.09 6.09
N TRP A 136 -3.28 1.30 5.08
CA TRP A 136 -3.04 -0.14 5.23
C TRP A 136 -1.90 -0.46 6.19
N THR A 137 -0.80 0.29 6.07
CA THR A 137 0.37 0.14 6.96
C THR A 137 0.01 0.48 8.40
N ARG A 138 -0.78 1.54 8.62
CA ARG A 138 -1.27 1.89 9.95
C ARG A 138 -2.24 0.83 10.48
N ALA A 139 -3.17 0.36 9.66
CA ALA A 139 -4.17 -0.64 10.03
C ALA A 139 -3.53 -1.95 10.51
N ALA A 140 -2.49 -2.43 9.83
CA ALA A 140 -1.80 -3.65 10.21
C ALA A 140 -1.04 -3.56 11.55
N ALA A 141 -0.78 -2.35 12.04
CA ALA A 141 -0.14 -2.11 13.33
C ALA A 141 -1.14 -2.05 14.51
N LEU A 142 -2.44 -2.14 14.23
CA LEU A 142 -3.52 -2.14 15.22
C LEU A 142 -3.86 -3.56 15.65
#